data_AF-A0A959EGB9-F1
#
_entry.id   AF-A0A959EGB9-F1
#
_cell.length_a   1.000
_cell.length_b   1.000
_cell.length_c   1.000
_cell.angle_alpha   90.00
_cell.angle_beta   90.00
_cell.angle_gamma   90.00
#
_symmetry.space_group_name_H-M   'P 1'
#
loop_
_entity.id
_entity.type
_entity.pdbx_description
1 polymer ?
#
loop_
_entity_poly.entity_id
_entity_poly.type
_entity_poly.pdbx_seq_one_letter_code
_entity_poly.pdbx_strand_id
1 'polypeptide(L)' 'EIRELSNGFTPPEGACNTYRVLYALLEEFEEDLHRHVHLENNILFPQAVELEGSF' A
#
# COMPACT_ATOMS: atom_id res chain seq x y z
N GLU A 1 9.53 -1.81 6.14
CA GLU A 1 10.87 -1.60 5.55
C GLU A 1 10.91 -0.42 4.58
N ILE A 2 10.07 -0.33 3.55
CA ILE A 2 10.12 0.78 2.56
C ILE A 2 9.89 2.16 3.20
N ARG A 3 8.85 2.33 4.04
CA ARG A 3 8.59 3.59 4.76
C ARG A 3 9.75 4.03 5.65
N GLU A 4 10.44 3.09 6.27
CA GLU A 4 11.58 3.39 7.14
C GLU A 4 12.79 3.85 6.32
N LEU A 5 13.11 3.12 5.24
CA LEU A 5 14.20 3.45 4.34
C LEU A 5 13.98 4.79 3.60
N SER A 6 12.73 5.19 3.39
CA SER A 6 12.37 6.47 2.77
C SER A 6 12.18 7.61 3.77
N ASN A 7 12.48 7.41 5.06
CA ASN A 7 12.22 8.37 6.13
C ASN A 7 10.78 8.92 6.09
N GLY A 8 9.81 8.00 6.03
CA GLY A 8 8.40 8.35 5.93
C GLY A 8 8.04 9.02 4.61
N PHE A 9 8.62 8.57 3.50
CA PHE A 9 8.45 9.18 2.18
C PHE A 9 8.79 10.67 2.15
N THR A 10 9.81 11.08 2.91
CA THR A 10 10.33 12.45 2.90
C THR A 10 11.54 12.58 1.96
N PRO A 11 11.43 13.26 0.80
CA PRO A 11 12.57 13.50 -0.07
C PRO A 11 13.62 14.40 0.60
N PRO A 12 14.93 14.21 0.33
CA PRO A 12 15.97 15.06 0.88
C PRO A 12 15.89 16.50 0.35
N GLU A 13 16.51 17.43 1.07
CA GLU A 13 16.65 18.81 0.63
C GLU A 13 17.42 18.86 -0.71
N GLY A 14 16.94 19.67 -1.65
CA GLY A 14 17.54 19.76 -3.00
C GLY A 14 17.19 18.60 -3.96
N ALA A 15 16.33 17.65 -3.56
CA ALA A 15 15.85 16.60 -4.46
C ALA A 15 15.30 17.18 -5.78
N CYS A 16 15.60 16.53 -6.91
CA CYS A 16 15.00 16.91 -8.19
C CYS A 16 13.51 16.52 -8.22
N ASN A 17 12.74 17.09 -9.15
CA ASN A 17 11.30 16.84 -9.23
C ASN A 17 10.97 15.36 -9.43
N THR A 18 11.76 14.64 -10.24
CA THR A 18 11.57 13.19 -10.44
C THR A 18 11.68 12.41 -9.14
N TYR A 19 12.61 12.79 -8.25
CA TYR A 19 12.80 12.11 -6.97
C TYR A 19 11.65 12.41 -5.99
N ARG A 20 11.11 13.64 -6.00
CA ARG A 20 9.91 13.99 -5.23
C ARG A 20 8.68 13.21 -5.70
N VAL A 21 8.50 13.10 -7.02
CA VAL A 21 7.40 12.32 -7.60
C VAL A 21 7.51 10.84 -7.23
N LEU A 22 8.72 10.26 -7.28
CA LEU A 22 8.94 8.88 -6.86
C LEU A 22 8.46 8.65 -5.42
N TYR A 23 8.81 9.54 -4.49
CA TYR A 23 8.43 9.40 -3.09
C TYR A 23 6.92 9.52 -2.88
N ALA A 24 6.27 10.45 -3.58
CA ALA A 24 4.80 10.59 -3.54
C ALA A 24 4.10 9.33 -4.08
N LEU A 25 4.58 8.76 -5.19
CA LEU A 25 4.03 7.52 -5.76
C LEU A 25 4.27 6.31 -4.85
N LEU A 26 5.40 6.28 -4.14
CA LEU A 26 5.67 5.21 -3.17
C LEU A 26 4.75 5.28 -1.95
N GLU A 27 4.42 6.49 -1.50
CA GLU A 27 3.44 6.69 -0.43
C GLU A 27 2.04 6.23 -0.86
N GLU A 28 1.57 6.69 -2.03
CA GLU A 28 0.30 6.26 -2.63
C GLU A 28 0.24 4.74 -2.80
N PHE A 29 1.31 4.13 -3.31
CA PHE A 29 1.40 2.68 -3.49
C PHE A 29 1.28 1.93 -2.16
N GLU A 30 1.93 2.38 -1.09
CA GLU A 30 1.86 1.72 0.21
C GLU A 30 0.45 1.81 0.81
N GLU A 31 -0.20 2.98 0.70
CA GLU A 31 -1.57 3.17 1.17
C GLU A 31 -2.56 2.27 0.41
N ASP A 32 -2.45 2.21 -0.91
CA ASP A 32 -3.28 1.36 -1.76
C ASP A 32 -3.06 -0.13 -1.46
N LEU A 33 -1.81 -0.55 -1.26
CA LEU A 33 -1.50 -1.93 -0.90
C LEU A 33 -2.13 -2.32 0.45
N HIS A 34 -2.02 -1.46 1.46
CA HIS A 34 -2.67 -1.71 2.75
C HIS A 34 -4.19 -1.80 2.62
N ARG A 35 -4.80 -0.92 1.83
CA ARG A 35 -6.24 -0.96 1.54
C ARG A 35 -6.63 -2.27 0.83
N HIS A 36 -5.87 -2.67 -0.18
CA HIS A 36 -6.10 -3.89 -0.94
C HIS A 36 -6.07 -5.12 -0.03
N VAL A 37 -4.99 -5.29 0.76
CA VAL A 37 -4.84 -6.39 1.70
C VAL A 37 -5.95 -6.38 2.76
N HIS A 38 -6.38 -5.20 3.24
CA HIS A 38 -7.49 -5.11 4.18
C HIS A 38 -8.79 -5.62 3.57
N LEU A 39 -9.12 -5.20 2.34
CA LEU A 39 -10.32 -5.66 1.63
C LEU A 39 -10.28 -7.17 1.39
N GLU A 40 -9.13 -7.69 0.99
CA GLU A 40 -8.95 -9.12 0.75
C GLU A 40 -9.14 -9.93 2.04
N ASN A 41 -8.36 -9.63 3.07
CA ASN A 41 -8.31 -10.43 4.30
C ASN A 41 -9.58 -10.33 5.14
N ASN A 42 -10.24 -9.16 5.15
CA ASN A 42 -11.36 -8.91 6.07
C ASN A 42 -12.73 -8.96 5.40
N ILE A 43 -12.79 -8.96 4.06
CA ILE A 43 -14.06 -8.95 3.33
C ILE A 43 -14.10 -10.09 2.31
N LEU A 44 -13.20 -10.07 1.33
CA LEU A 44 -13.29 -10.97 0.18
C LEU A 44 -13.07 -12.43 0.56
N PHE A 45 -11.99 -12.74 1.29
CA PHE A 45 -11.66 -14.12 1.64
C PHE A 45 -12.66 -14.75 2.61
N PRO A 46 -13.12 -14.07 3.68
CA PRO A 46 -14.19 -14.61 4.53
C PRO A 46 -15.46 -14.95 3.74
N GLN A 47 -15.90 -14.06 2.85
CA GLN A 47 -17.08 -14.30 2.00
C GLN A 47 -16.87 -15.47 1.03
N ALA A 48 -15.68 -15.60 0.47
CA ALA A 48 -15.34 -16.72 -0.41
C ALA A 48 -15.40 -18.07 0.31
N VAL A 49 -14.89 -18.14 1.55
CA VAL A 49 -14.95 -19.35 2.38
C VAL A 49 -16.40 -19.71 2.76
N GLU A 50 -17.20 -18.71 3.14
CA GLU A 50 -18.64 -18.92 3.42
C GLU A 50 -19.38 -19.46 2.20
N LEU A 51 -19.11 -18.87 1.03
CA LEU A 51 -19.71 -19.30 -0.22
C LEU A 51 -19.28 -20.72 -0.59
N GLU A 52 -17.99 -21.06 -0.48
CA GLU A 52 -17.47 -22.42 -0.72
C GLU A 52 -18.14 -23.47 0.18
N GLY A 53 -18.33 -23.16 1.47
CA GLY A 53 -18.99 -24.07 2.41
C GLY A 53 -20.50 -24.22 2.23
N SER A 54 -21.12 -23.35 1.42
CA SER A 54 -22.55 -23.41 1.10
C SER A 54 -22.89 -24.29 -0.11
N PHE A 55 -21.87 -24.80 -0.81
CA PHE A 55 -21.98 -25.77 -1.92
C PHE A 55 -21.83 -27.21 -1.42
#